data_AF-A0A0B1U3Y1-F1
#
_entry.id   AF-A0A0B1U3Y1-F1
#
_cell.length_a   1.000
_cell.length_b   1.000
_cell.length_c   1.000
_cell.angle_alpha   90.00
_cell.angle_beta   90.00
_cell.angle_gamma   90.00
#
_symmetry.space_group_name_H-M   'P 1'
#
loop_
_entity.id
_entity.type
_entity.pdbx_description
1 polymer ?
#
loop_
_entity_poly.entity_id
_entity_poly.type
_entity_poly.pdbx_seq_one_letter_code
_entity_poly.pdbx_strand_id
1 'polypeptide(L)' 'MSFDPDTTTVLDLVAAHPATEAVFRRFDAAAGCCLLCQGLFETVSGLAARFGLDRRTLTTDLLLAITQEKEEQQ' A
#
# COMPACT_ATOMS: atom_id res chain seq x y z
N MET A 1 -4.48 12.11 -8.32
CA MET A 1 -5.42 11.03 -7.92
C MET A 1 -5.11 10.75 -6.48
N SER A 2 -6.09 10.90 -5.58
CA SER A 2 -5.90 10.62 -4.16
C SER A 2 -6.81 9.43 -3.83
N PHE A 3 -6.24 8.30 -3.42
CA PHE A 3 -7.02 7.21 -2.82
C PHE A 3 -7.30 7.54 -1.36
N ASP A 4 -8.35 6.95 -0.79
CA ASP A 4 -8.73 7.19 0.60
C ASP A 4 -8.29 5.98 1.45
N PRO A 5 -7.32 6.14 2.37
CA PRO A 5 -6.72 4.99 3.06
C PRO A 5 -7.67 4.30 4.05
N ASP A 6 -8.78 4.95 4.43
CA ASP A 6 -9.77 4.40 5.36
C ASP A 6 -10.86 3.59 4.65
N THR A 7 -11.04 3.76 3.34
CA THR A 7 -12.05 3.05 2.54
C THR A 7 -11.46 2.16 1.45
N THR A 8 -10.33 2.54 0.86
CA THR A 8 -9.62 1.73 -0.14
C THR A 8 -8.92 0.55 0.54
N THR A 9 -9.21 -0.66 0.06
CA THR A 9 -8.53 -1.89 0.49
C THR A 9 -7.19 -2.04 -0.21
N VAL A 10 -6.27 -2.78 0.42
CA VAL A 10 -4.96 -3.10 -0.19
C VAL A 10 -5.15 -3.79 -1.54
N LEU A 11 -6.11 -4.71 -1.64
CA LEU A 11 -6.45 -5.38 -2.89
C LEU A 11 -6.89 -4.40 -3.98
N ASP A 12 -7.81 -3.49 -3.67
CA ASP A 12 -8.32 -2.51 -4.64
C ASP A 12 -7.19 -1.61 -5.16
N LEU A 13 -6.32 -1.18 -4.24
CA LEU A 13 -5.18 -0.34 -4.58
C LEU A 13 -4.16 -1.05 -5.47
N VAL A 14 -3.77 -2.28 -5.12
CA VAL A 14 -2.80 -3.07 -5.90
C VAL A 14 -3.39 -3.52 -7.25
N ALA A 15 -4.71 -3.79 -7.30
CA ALA A 15 -5.39 -4.10 -8.55
C ALA A 15 -5.47 -2.90 -9.49
N ALA A 16 -5.68 -1.69 -8.96
CA ALA A 16 -5.67 -0.45 -9.73
C ALA A 16 -4.24 -0.01 -10.12
N HIS A 17 -3.28 -0.23 -9.22
CA HIS A 17 -1.90 0.24 -9.33
C HIS A 17 -0.92 -0.86 -8.87
N PRO A 18 -0.54 -1.80 -9.76
CA PRO A 18 0.33 -2.92 -9.41
C PRO A 18 1.71 -2.49 -8.88
N ALA A 19 2.21 -1.29 -9.23
CA ALA A 19 3.44 -0.75 -8.66
C ALA A 19 3.40 -0.58 -7.13
N THR A 20 2.20 -0.41 -6.55
CA THR A 20 2.05 -0.32 -5.09
C THR A 20 2.38 -1.63 -4.38
N GLU A 21 2.33 -2.79 -5.06
CA GLU A 21 2.75 -4.07 -4.47
C GLU A 21 4.21 -4.04 -3.98
N ALA A 22 5.08 -3.36 -4.72
CA ALA A 22 6.50 -3.24 -4.37
C ALA A 22 6.70 -2.49 -3.04
N VAL A 23 5.83 -1.51 -2.76
CA VAL A 23 5.81 -0.78 -1.49
C VAL A 23 5.48 -1.74 -0.36
N PHE A 24 4.37 -2.49 -0.46
CA PHE A 24 3.96 -3.45 0.57
C PHE A 24 5.04 -4.51 0.82
N ARG A 25 5.66 -5.06 -0.24
CA ARG A 25 6.76 -6.01 -0.10
C ARG A 25 7.97 -5.46 0.65
N ARG A 26 8.25 -4.18 0.50
CA ARG A 26 9.35 -3.52 1.23
C ARG A 26 9.01 -3.40 2.72
N PHE A 27 7.74 -3.18 3.05
CA PHE A 27 7.25 -3.22 4.42
C PHE A 27 7.10 -4.65 4.97
N ASP A 28 6.95 -5.69 4.15
CA ASP A 28 6.93 -7.09 4.63
C ASP A 28 8.19 -7.44 5.43
N ALA A 29 9.35 -6.97 4.96
CA ALA A 29 10.63 -7.15 5.66
C ALA A 29 10.66 -6.43 7.02
N ALA A 30 10.00 -5.27 7.12
CA ALA A 30 9.89 -4.52 8.37
C ALA A 30 8.85 -5.12 9.33
N ALA A 31 7.76 -5.67 8.79
CA ALA A 31 6.69 -6.33 9.54
C ALA A 31 7.05 -7.77 9.96
N GLY A 32 8.08 -8.36 9.35
CA GLY A 32 8.49 -9.75 9.58
C GLY A 32 7.49 -10.79 9.07
N CYS A 33 6.49 -10.36 8.29
CA CYS A 33 5.45 -11.21 7.72
C CYS A 33 4.90 -10.60 6.43
N CYS A 34 4.20 -11.41 5.63
CA CYS A 34 3.56 -10.95 4.41
C CYS A 34 2.30 -10.13 4.74
N LEU A 35 2.40 -8.81 4.66
CA LEU A 35 1.32 -7.83 4.85
C LEU A 35 0.19 -8.07 3.85
N LEU A 36 0.54 -8.34 2.59
CA LEU A 36 -0.44 -8.68 1.55
C LEU A 36 -1.24 -9.93 1.96
N CYS A 37 -0.58 -10.96 2.46
CA CYS A 37 -1.24 -12.20 2.86
C CYS A 37 -2.14 -12.01 4.10
N GLN A 38 -1.73 -11.15 5.02
CA GLN A 38 -2.42 -10.94 6.29
C GLN A 38 -3.44 -9.79 6.26
N GLY A 39 -3.42 -8.94 5.24
CA GLY A 39 -4.25 -7.75 5.16
C GLY A 39 -4.67 -7.36 3.75
N LEU A 40 -4.71 -8.32 2.80
CA LEU A 40 -5.17 -8.11 1.43
C LEU A 40 -6.53 -7.40 1.37
N PHE A 41 -7.45 -7.84 2.23
CA PHE A 41 -8.82 -7.34 2.28
C PHE A 41 -9.02 -6.18 3.26
N GLU A 42 -7.95 -5.78 3.98
CA GLU A 42 -8.02 -4.64 4.88
C GLU A 42 -7.78 -3.33 4.18
N THR A 43 -8.29 -2.27 4.81
CA THR A 43 -8.03 -0.89 4.41
C THR A 43 -6.57 -0.54 4.69
N VAL A 44 -5.99 0.36 3.91
CA VAL A 44 -4.59 0.79 4.09
C VAL A 44 -4.36 1.32 5.51
N SER A 45 -5.33 2.06 6.05
CA SER A 45 -5.33 2.59 7.42
C SER A 45 -5.42 1.47 8.47
N GLY A 46 -6.32 0.49 8.27
CA GLY A 46 -6.49 -0.65 9.15
C GLY A 46 -5.26 -1.57 9.19
N LEU A 47 -4.67 -1.84 8.03
CA LEU A 47 -3.40 -2.55 7.90
C LEU A 47 -2.30 -1.83 8.70
N ALA A 48 -2.13 -0.52 8.49
CA ALA A 48 -1.10 0.24 9.18
C ALA A 48 -1.27 0.17 10.71
N ALA A 49 -2.49 0.34 11.21
CA ALA A 49 -2.78 0.22 12.63
C ALA A 49 -2.51 -1.19 13.17
N ARG A 50 -2.92 -2.24 12.43
CA ARG A 50 -2.76 -3.64 12.82
C ARG A 50 -1.30 -4.08 12.93
N PHE A 51 -0.46 -3.61 12.01
CA PHE A 51 0.97 -3.95 11.97
C PHE A 51 1.86 -2.93 12.67
N GLY A 52 1.28 -1.88 13.28
CA GLY A 52 2.04 -0.80 13.92
C GLY A 52 2.89 -0.01 12.94
N LEU A 53 2.49 0.03 11.67
CA LEU A 53 3.18 0.81 10.63
C LEU A 53 2.73 2.26 10.69
N ASP A 54 3.64 3.16 10.32
CA ASP A 54 3.33 4.57 10.23
C ASP A 54 2.43 4.82 9.00
N ARG A 55 1.13 5.05 9.25
CA ARG A 55 0.12 5.29 8.21
C ARG A 55 0.56 6.40 7.24
N ARG A 56 1.19 7.46 7.75
CA ARG A 56 1.57 8.62 6.94
C ARG A 56 2.69 8.26 5.96
N THR A 57 3.67 7.51 6.44
CA THR A 57 4.78 6.99 5.65
C THR A 57 4.27 6.01 4.59
N LEU A 58 3.42 5.05 4.97
CA LEU A 58 2.83 4.08 4.05
C LEU A 58 2.05 4.77 2.92
N THR A 59 1.14 5.70 3.26
CA THR A 59 0.37 6.43 2.25
C THR A 59 1.25 7.26 1.32
N THR A 60 2.33 7.86 1.84
CA THR A 60 3.27 8.64 1.04
C THR A 60 4.03 7.76 0.05
N ASP A 61 4.52 6.61 0.50
CA ASP A 61 5.28 5.66 -0.35
C ASP A 61 4.37 5.08 -1.45
N LEU A 62 3.11 4.77 -1.11
CA LEU A 62 2.09 4.35 -2.08
C LEU A 62 1.80 5.43 -3.14
N LEU A 63 1.62 6.68 -2.71
CA LEU A 63 1.40 7.80 -3.64
C LEU A 63 2.61 8.03 -4.57
N LEU A 64 3.83 7.87 -4.05
CA LEU A 64 5.04 7.95 -4.86
C LEU A 64 5.09 6.83 -5.89
N ALA A 65 4.83 5.58 -5.49
CA ALA A 65 4.80 4.45 -6.42
C ALA A 65 3.76 4.63 -7.54
N ILE A 66 2.56 5.12 -7.20
CA ILE A 66 1.51 5.43 -8.20
C ILE A 66 1.97 6.53 -9.16
N THR A 67 2.68 7.54 -8.66
CA THR A 67 3.17 8.66 -9.48
C THR A 67 4.24 8.17 -10.45
N GLN A 68 5.17 7.33 -9.98
CA GLN A 68 6.26 6.77 -10.79
C GLN A 68 5.74 5.80 -11.85
N GLU A 69 4.75 4.96 -11.51
CA GLU A 69 4.07 4.08 -12.47
C GLU A 69 3.46 4.85 -13.64
N LYS A 70 2.94 6.06 -13.36
CA LYS A 70 2.33 6.94 -14.36
C LYS A 70 3.34 7.55 -15.33
N GLU A 71 4.61 7.67 -14.92
CA GLU A 71 5.70 8.19 -15.75
C GLU A 71 6.25 7.12 -16.70
N GLU A 72 6.27 5.85 -16.27
CA GLU A 72 6.79 4.73 -17.09
C GLU A 72 5.77 4.16 -18.10
N GLN A 73 4.48 4.48 -17.97
CA GLN A 73 3.43 4.09 -18.93
C GLN A 73 3.15 5.15 -20.03
N GLN A 74 4.02 6.16 -20.19
CA GLN A 74 3.81 7.29 -21.12
C GLN A 74 4.49 7.11 -22.48
#